data_AF-A0A958EB65-F1
#
_entry.id   AF-A0A958EB65-F1
#
_cell.length_a   1.000
_cell.length_b   1.000
_cell.length_c   1.000
_cell.angle_alpha   90.00
_cell.angle_beta   90.00
_cell.angle_gamma   90.00
#
_symmetry.space_group_name_H-M   'P 1'
#
loop_
_entity.id
_entity.type
_entity.pdbx_description
1 polymer ?
#
loop_
_entity_poly.entity_id
_entity_poly.type
_entity_poly.pdbx_seq_one_letter_code
_entity_poly.pdbx_strand_id
1 'polypeptide(L)'
;MKGKCSYLNFYLTLILGVWLSGWVLAQGMVLIEEPAGVGRIQEPLSVGITFPKGTLQSGDPVRLLDENNLPVDAQFMNMGFWPDGSVRWRKADFQVSLPAGAQRRIAVEAGTGHPVTSGLTVADNAGLITVNTGPLRFTVSKNAFSLIEEAWLDRNRDGIFSADERVIRPGGAAMVQQGGTVYSSASGAPVSVAVEENGPMKVVIRISGFHHNGN
;
A
#
# COMPACT_ATOMS: atom_id res chain seq x y z
N MET A 1 45.87 -11.39 75.44
CA MET A 1 45.37 -10.33 74.53
C MET A 1 45.81 -10.64 73.11
N LYS A 2 44.95 -11.29 72.32
CA LYS A 2 45.08 -11.48 70.87
C LYS A 2 43.65 -11.45 70.31
N GLY A 3 43.30 -10.33 69.68
CA GLY A 3 41.98 -10.10 69.10
C GLY A 3 41.74 -11.02 67.91
N LYS A 4 40.54 -11.61 67.84
CA LYS A 4 40.06 -12.35 66.68
C LYS A 4 38.77 -11.71 66.17
N CYS A 5 38.88 -11.29 64.91
CA CYS A 5 37.90 -10.98 63.88
C CYS A 5 36.43 -10.79 64.26
N SER A 6 35.96 -9.55 64.07
CA SER A 6 34.55 -9.24 63.75
C SER A 6 34.12 -9.99 62.49
N TYR A 7 32.98 -10.69 62.57
CA TYR A 7 32.23 -11.13 61.41
C TYR A 7 31.42 -9.95 60.86
N LEU A 8 31.77 -9.49 59.66
CA LEU A 8 31.02 -8.49 58.91
C LEU A 8 30.15 -9.24 57.88
N ASN A 9 28.86 -9.38 58.15
CA ASN A 9 27.90 -9.94 57.20
C ASN A 9 27.64 -8.92 56.09
N PHE A 10 28.16 -9.18 54.89
CA PHE A 10 27.74 -8.48 53.67
C PHE A 10 26.44 -9.10 53.16
N TYR A 11 25.33 -8.37 53.30
CA TYR A 11 24.12 -8.67 52.54
C TYR A 11 24.26 -8.03 51.15
N LEU A 12 24.63 -8.84 50.16
CA LEU A 12 24.57 -8.45 48.76
C LEU A 12 23.15 -8.69 48.25
N THR A 13 22.32 -7.65 48.28
CA THR A 13 21.01 -7.67 47.61
C THR A 13 21.25 -7.53 46.11
N LEU A 14 21.23 -8.65 45.39
CA LEU A 14 21.23 -8.67 43.94
C LEU A 14 19.84 -8.22 43.46
N ILE A 15 19.66 -6.93 43.17
CA ILE A 15 18.51 -6.49 42.38
C ILE A 15 18.79 -6.99 40.97
N LEU A 16 18.17 -8.10 40.58
CA LEU A 16 17.92 -8.42 39.18
C LEU A 16 17.07 -7.29 38.62
N GLY A 17 17.74 -6.22 38.20
CA GLY A 17 17.16 -5.21 37.35
C GLY A 17 16.74 -5.94 36.09
N VAL A 18 15.46 -6.30 36.04
CA VAL A 18 14.80 -6.55 34.77
C VAL A 18 14.97 -5.24 34.02
N TRP A 19 15.96 -5.22 33.12
CA TRP A 19 15.97 -4.27 32.03
C TRP A 19 14.73 -4.60 31.20
N LEU A 20 13.58 -4.10 31.64
CA LEU A 20 12.55 -3.70 30.70
C LEU A 20 13.18 -2.54 29.94
N SER A 21 14.06 -2.84 28.98
CA SER A 21 14.08 -2.08 27.74
C SER A 21 12.70 -2.33 27.14
N GLY A 22 11.70 -1.65 27.70
CA GLY A 22 10.47 -1.38 27.03
C GLY A 22 10.90 -0.59 25.82
N TRP A 23 11.11 -1.30 24.72
CA TRP A 23 10.78 -0.76 23.42
C TRP A 23 9.37 -0.25 23.62
N VAL A 24 9.23 1.06 23.80
CA VAL A 24 7.98 1.71 23.46
C VAL A 24 7.90 1.47 21.96
N LEU A 25 7.36 0.31 21.58
CA LEU A 25 6.92 0.06 20.23
C LEU A 25 5.98 1.23 19.98
N ALA A 26 6.24 1.97 18.89
CA ALA A 26 5.29 2.97 18.43
C ALA A 26 3.99 2.22 18.10
N GLN A 27 3.14 2.01 19.10
CA GLN A 27 1.79 1.49 18.95
C GLN A 27 0.96 2.66 18.45
N GLY A 28 0.97 2.80 17.14
CA GLY A 28 0.05 3.68 16.43
C GLY A 28 -1.29 2.97 16.28
N MET A 29 -2.36 3.73 16.19
CA MET A 29 -3.67 3.20 15.82
C MET A 29 -4.19 4.01 14.65
N VAL A 30 -4.72 3.33 13.64
CA VAL A 30 -5.47 3.92 12.55
C VAL A 30 -6.94 3.62 12.79
N LEU A 31 -7.76 4.67 12.91
CA LEU A 31 -9.22 4.56 12.93
C LEU A 31 -9.72 4.73 11.51
N ILE A 32 -10.49 3.74 11.04
CA ILE A 32 -11.12 3.74 9.72
C ILE A 32 -12.62 3.86 9.95
N GLU A 33 -13.27 4.75 9.20
CA GLU A 33 -14.71 4.98 9.26
C GLU A 33 -15.31 4.81 7.87
N GLU A 34 -16.53 4.27 7.79
CA GLU A 34 -17.33 4.23 6.57
C GLU A 34 -18.39 5.35 6.64
N PRO A 35 -18.16 6.52 6.02
CA PRO A 35 -19.05 7.67 6.20
C PRO A 35 -20.20 7.74 5.18
N ALA A 36 -20.20 6.91 4.13
CA ALA A 36 -21.14 7.04 3.02
C ALA A 36 -22.42 6.20 3.21
N GLY A 37 -22.50 5.38 4.27
CA GLY A 37 -23.63 4.49 4.50
C GLY A 37 -23.68 3.31 3.53
N VAL A 38 -22.54 2.93 2.94
CA VAL A 38 -22.43 1.84 1.97
C VAL A 38 -21.39 0.84 2.45
N GLY A 39 -21.81 -0.42 2.61
CA GLY A 39 -20.93 -1.50 3.01
C GLY A 39 -19.75 -1.67 2.04
N ARG A 40 -18.55 -1.78 2.60
CA ARG A 40 -17.28 -1.98 1.91
C ARG A 40 -16.83 -3.42 2.10
N ILE A 41 -16.43 -4.07 1.00
CA ILE A 41 -15.93 -5.45 1.02
C ILE A 41 -14.55 -5.42 0.37
N GLN A 42 -13.52 -5.73 1.16
CA GLN A 42 -12.12 -5.76 0.72
C GLN A 42 -11.72 -4.51 -0.09
N GLU A 43 -12.22 -3.34 0.34
CA GLU A 43 -11.95 -2.07 -0.33
C GLU A 43 -10.46 -1.73 -0.14
N PRO A 44 -9.73 -1.45 -1.24
CA PRO A 44 -8.34 -0.99 -1.14
C PRO A 44 -8.26 0.34 -0.39
N LEU A 45 -7.34 0.41 0.57
CA LEU A 45 -7.11 1.59 1.39
C LEU A 45 -5.62 1.90 1.45
N SER A 46 -5.28 3.17 1.22
CA SER A 46 -3.94 3.73 1.37
C SER A 46 -3.93 4.78 2.47
N VAL A 47 -3.10 4.60 3.50
CA VAL A 47 -2.98 5.55 4.62
C VAL A 47 -1.53 5.88 4.92
N GLY A 48 -1.27 7.13 5.28
CA GLY A 48 0.03 7.56 5.82
C GLY A 48 0.05 7.41 7.34
N ILE A 49 1.01 6.66 7.86
CA ILE A 49 1.23 6.48 9.29
C ILE A 49 2.47 7.28 9.70
N THR A 50 2.33 8.09 10.75
CA THR A 50 3.41 8.91 11.28
C THR A 50 4.16 8.20 12.39
N PHE A 51 5.47 8.42 12.42
CA PHE A 51 6.34 7.89 13.46
C PHE A 51 7.13 9.03 14.12
N PRO A 52 7.24 9.05 15.46
CA PRO A 52 8.08 10.03 16.14
C PRO A 52 9.54 9.90 15.71
N LYS A 53 10.26 11.02 15.76
CA LYS A 53 11.69 11.07 15.43
C LYS A 53 12.48 10.06 16.27
N GLY A 54 13.34 9.30 15.60
CA GLY A 54 14.23 8.29 16.21
C GLY A 54 13.59 6.93 16.50
N THR A 55 12.30 6.72 16.22
CA THR A 55 11.58 5.50 16.66
C THR A 55 11.53 4.37 15.63
N LEU A 56 11.57 4.70 14.34
CA LEU A 56 11.47 3.72 13.25
C LEU A 56 12.55 4.01 12.21
N GLN A 57 13.41 3.04 11.93
CA GLN A 57 14.40 3.12 10.86
C GLN A 57 13.81 2.60 9.54
N SER A 58 14.43 2.97 8.42
CA SER A 58 13.92 2.67 7.07
C SER A 58 13.70 1.17 6.80
N GLY A 59 14.55 0.32 7.38
CA GLY A 59 14.49 -1.15 7.24
C GLY A 59 13.71 -1.86 8.33
N ASP A 60 13.24 -1.13 9.36
CA ASP A 60 12.54 -1.76 10.46
C ASP A 60 11.19 -2.30 9.98
N PRO A 61 10.88 -3.57 10.33
CA PRO A 61 9.62 -4.17 9.91
C PRO A 61 8.46 -3.56 10.69
N VAL A 62 7.33 -3.37 10.01
CA VAL A 62 6.07 -2.91 10.60
C VAL A 62 4.98 -3.86 10.15
N ARG A 63 3.99 -4.07 11.02
CA ARG A 63 2.80 -4.89 10.75
C ARG A 63 1.53 -4.16 11.17
N LEU A 64 0.44 -4.54 10.53
CA LEU A 64 -0.92 -4.14 10.92
C LEU A 64 -1.61 -5.30 11.62
N LEU A 65 -2.35 -5.01 12.69
CA LEU A 65 -3.18 -5.97 13.40
C LEU A 65 -4.61 -5.46 13.49
N ASP A 66 -5.58 -6.37 13.37
CA ASP A 66 -6.99 -6.08 13.61
C ASP A 66 -7.33 -6.05 15.11
N GLU A 67 -8.60 -5.82 15.43
CA GLU A 67 -9.11 -5.73 16.79
C GLU A 67 -8.99 -7.04 17.59
N ASN A 68 -8.76 -8.18 16.91
CA ASN A 68 -8.53 -9.49 17.50
C ASN A 68 -7.04 -9.85 17.57
N ASN A 69 -6.14 -8.90 17.28
CA ASN A 69 -4.69 -9.10 17.12
C ASN A 69 -4.30 -10.07 16.00
N LEU A 70 -5.17 -10.23 15.00
CA LEU A 70 -4.83 -11.01 13.81
C LEU A 70 -4.07 -10.13 12.80
N PRO A 71 -3.05 -10.68 12.13
CA PRO A 71 -2.33 -9.96 11.08
C PRO A 71 -3.24 -9.50 9.96
N VAL A 72 -3.06 -8.26 9.53
CA VAL A 72 -3.66 -7.71 8.30
C VAL A 72 -2.60 -7.64 7.22
N ASP A 73 -2.89 -8.24 6.07
CA ASP A 73 -2.03 -8.16 4.88
C ASP A 73 -1.87 -6.72 4.45
N ALA A 74 -0.62 -6.26 4.37
CA ALA A 74 -0.30 -4.88 4.04
C ALA A 74 1.05 -4.81 3.31
N GLN A 75 1.13 -3.91 2.35
CA GLN A 75 2.42 -3.46 1.81
C GLN A 75 2.75 -2.08 2.36
N PHE A 76 4.04 -1.80 2.54
CA PHE A 76 4.51 -0.55 3.11
C PHE A 76 5.51 0.15 2.20
N MET A 77 5.50 1.48 2.23
CA MET A 77 6.46 2.32 1.52
C MET A 77 6.89 3.49 2.40
N ASN A 78 8.20 3.73 2.54
CA ASN A 78 8.72 4.92 3.23
C ASN A 78 8.43 6.15 2.37
N MET A 79 7.71 7.12 2.93
CA MET A 79 7.27 8.34 2.23
C MET A 79 8.10 9.57 2.62
N GLY A 80 8.72 9.55 3.80
CA GLY A 80 9.52 10.68 4.27
C GLY A 80 10.30 10.37 5.54
N PHE A 81 11.38 11.12 5.73
CA PHE A 81 12.34 10.92 6.79
C PHE A 81 12.50 12.19 7.63
N TRP A 82 12.86 12.02 8.89
CA TRP A 82 13.37 13.06 9.76
C TRP A 82 14.85 13.37 9.41
N PRO A 83 15.40 14.52 9.87
CA PRO A 83 16.81 14.86 9.62
C PRO A 83 17.83 13.86 10.19
N ASP A 84 17.46 13.01 11.16
CA ASP A 84 18.31 11.94 11.70
C ASP A 84 18.24 10.62 10.89
N GLY A 85 17.50 10.61 9.79
CA GLY A 85 17.30 9.44 8.93
C GLY A 85 16.16 8.51 9.36
N SER A 86 15.57 8.71 10.54
CA SER A 86 14.41 7.92 10.98
C SER A 86 13.19 8.22 10.11
N VAL A 87 12.33 7.22 9.91
CA VAL A 87 11.08 7.35 9.16
C VAL A 87 10.16 8.31 9.89
N ARG A 88 9.65 9.29 9.16
CA ARG A 88 8.62 10.21 9.63
C ARG A 88 7.23 9.78 9.17
N TRP A 89 7.13 9.32 7.93
CA TRP A 89 5.90 8.91 7.29
C TRP A 89 6.13 7.60 6.54
N ARG A 90 5.28 6.60 6.80
CA ARG A 90 5.22 5.35 6.02
C ARG A 90 3.80 5.19 5.50
N LYS A 91 3.66 4.96 4.20
CA LYS A 91 2.38 4.59 3.60
C LYS A 91 2.15 3.10 3.84
N ALA A 92 0.92 2.75 4.21
CA ALA A 92 0.42 1.37 4.23
C ALA A 92 -0.70 1.25 3.20
N ASP A 93 -0.60 0.26 2.31
CA ASP A 93 -1.69 -0.14 1.42
C ASP A 93 -2.18 -1.53 1.83
N PHE A 94 -3.47 -1.66 2.10
CA PHE A 94 -4.14 -2.90 2.51
C PHE A 94 -5.60 -2.88 2.06
N GLN A 95 -6.35 -3.95 2.35
CA GLN A 95 -7.78 -4.02 2.06
C GLN A 95 -8.58 -4.11 3.36
N VAL A 96 -9.75 -3.48 3.37
CA VAL A 96 -10.60 -3.46 4.56
C VAL A 96 -12.07 -3.70 4.20
N SER A 97 -12.75 -4.46 5.04
CA SER A 97 -14.21 -4.64 4.94
C SER A 97 -14.88 -3.94 6.12
N LEU A 98 -15.84 -3.08 5.85
CA LEU A 98 -16.63 -2.37 6.87
C LEU A 98 -18.10 -2.39 6.47
N PRO A 99 -19.02 -2.74 7.39
CA PRO A 99 -20.43 -2.44 7.20
C PRO A 99 -20.68 -0.95 7.01
N ALA A 100 -21.84 -0.60 6.46
CA ALA A 100 -22.29 0.78 6.33
C ALA A 100 -22.27 1.51 7.68
N GLY A 101 -21.67 2.69 7.75
CA GLY A 101 -21.59 3.51 8.97
C GLY A 101 -20.68 2.95 10.08
N ALA A 102 -19.99 1.83 9.83
CA ALA A 102 -19.15 1.20 10.84
C ALA A 102 -17.78 1.87 10.96
N GLN A 103 -17.09 1.55 12.05
CA GLN A 103 -15.70 1.91 12.27
C GLN A 103 -14.87 0.66 12.52
N ARG A 104 -13.57 0.74 12.23
CA ARG A 104 -12.61 -0.31 12.54
C ARG A 104 -11.30 0.29 13.03
N ARG A 105 -10.73 -0.30 14.06
CA ARG A 105 -9.40 0.04 14.57
C ARG A 105 -8.36 -0.93 14.00
N ILE A 106 -7.26 -0.38 13.49
CA ILE A 106 -6.10 -1.15 13.06
C ILE A 106 -4.90 -0.69 13.87
N ALA A 107 -4.30 -1.60 14.62
CA ALA A 107 -3.08 -1.34 15.35
C ALA A 107 -1.88 -1.40 14.40
N VAL A 108 -0.92 -0.51 14.60
CA VAL A 108 0.35 -0.47 13.90
C VAL A 108 1.43 -0.81 14.91
N GLU A 109 2.21 -1.84 14.62
CA GLU A 109 3.27 -2.29 15.51
C GLU A 109 4.58 -2.48 14.76
N ALA A 110 5.70 -2.25 15.43
CA ALA A 110 6.98 -2.73 14.95
C ALA A 110 7.05 -4.26 15.10
N GLY A 111 7.51 -4.92 14.05
CA GLY A 111 7.54 -6.38 13.97
C GLY A 111 7.36 -6.88 12.54
N THR A 112 7.80 -8.11 12.29
CA THR A 112 7.65 -8.76 10.99
C THR A 112 6.18 -8.93 10.65
N GLY A 113 5.77 -8.38 9.51
CA GLY A 113 4.44 -8.55 8.95
C GLY A 113 4.20 -9.96 8.41
N HIS A 114 2.94 -10.21 8.10
CA HIS A 114 2.54 -11.41 7.37
C HIS A 114 2.87 -11.25 5.88
N PRO A 115 3.44 -12.26 5.20
CA PRO A 115 3.69 -12.19 3.77
C PRO A 115 2.39 -12.02 2.99
N VAL A 116 2.28 -10.95 2.21
CA VAL A 116 1.15 -10.76 1.31
C VAL A 116 1.25 -11.77 0.17
N THR A 117 0.26 -12.66 0.08
CA THR A 117 0.09 -13.55 -1.07
C THR A 117 -1.00 -12.97 -1.96
N SER A 118 -0.65 -12.60 -3.19
CA SER A 118 -1.57 -11.97 -4.13
C SER A 118 -1.31 -12.45 -5.56
N GLY A 119 -2.38 -12.53 -6.36
CA GLY A 119 -2.30 -12.82 -7.80
C GLY A 119 -1.95 -11.61 -8.66
N LEU A 120 -1.65 -10.45 -8.05
CA LEU A 120 -1.32 -9.23 -8.76
C LEU A 120 0.02 -9.36 -9.47
N THR A 121 0.00 -9.23 -10.79
CA THR A 121 1.20 -9.29 -11.64
C THR A 121 1.22 -8.14 -12.64
N VAL A 122 2.42 -7.69 -12.97
CA VAL A 122 2.67 -6.63 -13.96
C VAL A 122 3.73 -7.12 -14.93
N ALA A 123 3.41 -7.09 -16.22
CA ALA A 123 4.35 -7.27 -17.30
C ALA A 123 4.53 -5.93 -18.02
N ASP A 124 5.70 -5.31 -17.86
CA ASP A 124 6.05 -4.04 -18.47
C ASP A 124 7.01 -4.26 -19.65
N ASN A 125 6.51 -4.08 -20.87
CA ASN A 125 7.27 -4.27 -22.11
C ASN A 125 7.45 -2.93 -22.86
N ALA A 126 8.18 -2.96 -23.98
CA ALA A 126 8.51 -1.74 -24.74
C ALA A 126 7.29 -0.93 -25.21
N GLY A 127 6.17 -1.58 -25.55
CA GLY A 127 4.98 -0.91 -26.08
C GLY A 127 3.72 -1.01 -25.23
N LEU A 128 3.72 -1.83 -24.19
CA LEU A 128 2.49 -2.21 -23.47
C LEU A 128 2.83 -2.60 -22.02
N ILE A 129 2.03 -2.11 -21.08
CA ILE A 129 1.99 -2.62 -19.71
C ILE A 129 0.75 -3.50 -19.58
N THR A 130 0.91 -4.72 -19.10
CA THR A 130 -0.21 -5.62 -18.77
C THR A 130 -0.27 -5.81 -17.27
N VAL A 131 -1.44 -5.58 -16.68
CA VAL A 131 -1.71 -5.81 -15.26
C VAL A 131 -2.77 -6.89 -15.14
N ASN A 132 -2.52 -7.88 -14.28
CA ASN A 132 -3.50 -8.88 -13.89
C ASN A 132 -3.67 -8.84 -12.38
N THR A 133 -4.90 -8.71 -11.89
CA THR A 133 -5.26 -8.64 -10.46
C THR A 133 -5.83 -9.95 -9.91
N GLY A 134 -5.94 -10.99 -10.75
CA GLY A 134 -6.77 -12.17 -10.51
C GLY A 134 -8.02 -12.12 -11.40
N PRO A 135 -9.12 -11.47 -10.96
CA PRO A 135 -10.35 -11.42 -11.74
C PRO A 135 -10.32 -10.44 -12.92
N LEU A 136 -9.44 -9.43 -12.90
CA LEU A 136 -9.34 -8.42 -13.95
C LEU A 136 -7.92 -8.38 -14.54
N ARG A 137 -7.85 -8.49 -15.87
CA ARG A 137 -6.65 -8.18 -16.65
C ARG A 137 -6.89 -6.95 -17.48
N PHE A 138 -5.96 -6.00 -17.50
CA PHE A 138 -6.03 -4.85 -18.40
C PHE A 138 -4.66 -4.48 -18.96
N THR A 139 -4.67 -3.71 -20.03
CA THR A 139 -3.45 -3.23 -20.68
C THR A 139 -3.45 -1.71 -20.81
N VAL A 140 -2.25 -1.14 -20.76
CA VAL A 140 -1.99 0.29 -20.97
C VAL A 140 -0.98 0.41 -22.10
N SER A 141 -1.38 1.05 -23.20
CA SER A 141 -0.51 1.27 -24.35
C SER A 141 0.50 2.39 -24.07
N LYS A 142 1.75 2.16 -24.47
CA LYS A 142 2.79 3.19 -24.48
C LYS A 142 2.81 4.00 -25.77
N ASN A 143 2.03 3.59 -26.77
CA ASN A 143 2.01 4.18 -28.11
C ASN A 143 0.69 4.91 -28.42
N ALA A 144 -0.39 4.61 -27.70
CA ALA A 144 -1.70 5.22 -27.85
C ALA A 144 -2.23 5.66 -26.48
N PHE A 145 -2.74 6.89 -26.37
CA PHE A 145 -3.19 7.42 -25.09
C PHE A 145 -4.69 7.15 -24.85
N SER A 146 -5.03 5.88 -24.69
CA SER A 146 -6.41 5.38 -24.46
C SER A 146 -6.79 5.25 -22.98
N LEU A 147 -5.89 5.59 -22.06
CA LEU A 147 -5.93 5.26 -20.62
C LEU A 147 -5.87 3.75 -20.36
N ILE A 148 -6.95 3.04 -20.68
CA ILE A 148 -7.01 1.58 -20.69
C ILE A 148 -7.20 1.16 -22.15
N GLU A 149 -6.23 0.43 -22.69
CA GLU A 149 -6.25 -0.03 -24.08
C GLU A 149 -7.20 -1.21 -24.23
N GLU A 150 -7.09 -2.19 -23.32
CA GLU A 150 -7.96 -3.35 -23.27
C GLU A 150 -8.19 -3.80 -21.84
N ALA A 151 -9.33 -4.45 -21.59
CA ALA A 151 -9.58 -5.11 -20.33
C ALA A 151 -10.46 -6.34 -20.52
N TRP A 152 -10.22 -7.35 -19.67
CA TRP A 152 -10.95 -8.60 -19.59
C TRP A 152 -11.32 -8.85 -18.13
N LEU A 153 -12.58 -9.21 -17.92
CA LEU A 153 -13.09 -9.62 -16.61
C LEU A 153 -13.33 -11.13 -16.68
N ASP A 154 -12.55 -11.90 -15.93
CA ASP A 154 -12.74 -13.33 -15.76
C ASP A 154 -14.05 -13.58 -14.99
N ARG A 155 -15.11 -13.87 -15.73
CA ARG A 155 -16.48 -13.99 -15.18
C ARG A 155 -16.73 -15.40 -14.65
N ASN A 156 -16.11 -16.39 -15.27
CA ASN A 156 -16.30 -17.80 -14.91
C ASN A 156 -15.30 -18.27 -13.82
N ARG A 157 -14.27 -17.46 -13.52
CA ARG A 157 -13.21 -17.68 -12.54
C ARG A 157 -12.32 -18.88 -12.85
N ASP A 158 -12.07 -19.15 -14.13
CA ASP A 158 -11.18 -20.22 -14.57
C ASP A 158 -9.72 -19.77 -14.75
N GLY A 159 -9.43 -18.48 -14.61
CA GLY A 159 -8.11 -17.87 -14.77
C GLY A 159 -7.68 -17.67 -16.23
N ILE A 160 -8.56 -17.93 -17.20
CA ILE A 160 -8.31 -17.82 -18.64
C ILE A 160 -9.12 -16.64 -19.19
N PHE A 161 -8.44 -15.56 -19.56
CA PHE A 161 -9.09 -14.40 -20.15
C PHE A 161 -9.37 -14.58 -21.65
N SER A 162 -10.57 -15.09 -21.94
CA SER A 162 -11.08 -15.40 -23.28
C SER A 162 -11.54 -14.16 -24.05
N ALA A 163 -11.83 -14.30 -25.35
CA ALA A 163 -12.22 -13.16 -26.20
C ALA A 163 -13.60 -12.59 -25.85
N ASP A 164 -14.53 -13.43 -25.37
CA ASP A 164 -15.88 -13.09 -24.94
C ASP A 164 -15.94 -12.41 -23.56
N GLU A 165 -14.87 -12.50 -22.79
CA GLU A 165 -14.70 -11.80 -21.50
C GLU A 165 -14.09 -10.40 -21.63
N ARG A 166 -13.75 -9.99 -22.85
CA ARG A 166 -13.21 -8.65 -23.12
C ARG A 166 -14.30 -7.60 -22.91
N VAL A 167 -14.07 -6.71 -21.95
CA VAL A 167 -14.99 -5.63 -21.57
C VAL A 167 -14.56 -4.26 -22.10
N ILE A 168 -13.28 -4.07 -22.43
CA ILE A 168 -12.77 -2.85 -23.07
C ILE A 168 -12.00 -3.23 -24.35
N ARG A 169 -12.26 -2.49 -25.42
CA ARG A 169 -11.59 -2.62 -26.72
C ARG A 169 -10.72 -1.38 -27.01
N PRO A 170 -9.67 -1.52 -27.85
CA PRO A 170 -8.80 -0.44 -28.28
C PRO A 170 -9.56 0.72 -28.92
N GLY A 171 -8.97 1.91 -28.85
CA GLY A 171 -9.53 3.14 -29.42
C GLY A 171 -10.30 4.02 -28.42
N GLY A 172 -10.11 3.80 -27.12
CA GLY A 172 -10.58 4.71 -26.08
C GLY A 172 -9.83 6.06 -26.10
N ALA A 173 -10.40 7.06 -25.42
CA ALA A 173 -9.80 8.37 -25.27
C ALA A 173 -10.29 9.09 -24.00
N ALA A 174 -9.43 9.91 -23.42
CA ALA A 174 -9.83 10.95 -22.49
C ALA A 174 -10.23 12.20 -23.29
N MET A 175 -11.36 12.81 -22.92
CA MET A 175 -11.88 14.00 -23.60
C MET A 175 -12.14 15.11 -22.60
N VAL A 176 -11.77 16.33 -22.98
CA VAL A 176 -12.02 17.55 -22.20
C VAL A 176 -12.59 18.61 -23.14
N GLN A 177 -13.61 19.33 -22.68
CA GLN A 177 -14.16 20.46 -23.42
C GLN A 177 -13.74 21.78 -22.78
N GLN A 178 -13.22 22.70 -23.59
CA GLN A 178 -12.85 24.05 -23.16
C GLN A 178 -13.27 25.06 -24.22
N GLY A 179 -14.08 26.05 -23.83
CA GLY A 179 -14.50 27.14 -24.73
C GLY A 179 -15.23 26.68 -26.00
N GLY A 180 -15.96 25.55 -25.93
CA GLY A 180 -16.67 24.97 -27.07
C GLY A 180 -15.85 23.98 -27.90
N THR A 181 -14.52 23.95 -27.75
CA THR A 181 -13.63 23.00 -28.42
C THR A 181 -13.47 21.73 -27.59
N VAL A 182 -13.50 20.58 -28.26
CA VAL A 182 -13.26 19.27 -27.65
C VAL A 182 -11.82 18.84 -27.94
N TYR A 183 -11.10 18.52 -26.89
CA TYR A 183 -9.73 18.00 -26.94
C TYR A 183 -9.74 16.51 -26.58
N SER A 184 -8.97 15.71 -27.30
CA SER A 184 -8.90 14.26 -27.14
C SER A 184 -7.47 13.78 -26.98
N SER A 185 -7.25 12.80 -26.11
CA SER A 185 -5.96 12.10 -26.03
C SER A 185 -5.73 11.13 -27.21
N ALA A 186 -6.78 10.78 -27.97
CA ALA A 186 -6.69 9.80 -29.07
C ALA A 186 -5.71 10.18 -30.18
N SER A 187 -5.53 11.48 -30.41
CA SER A 187 -4.78 11.98 -31.57
C SER A 187 -3.27 12.08 -31.35
N GLY A 188 -2.75 11.53 -30.24
CA GLY A 188 -1.32 11.56 -29.93
C GLY A 188 -0.88 10.38 -29.06
N ALA A 189 0.39 10.00 -29.19
CA ALA A 189 1.01 9.08 -28.26
C ALA A 189 1.22 9.76 -26.89
N PRO A 190 1.18 9.01 -25.78
CA PRO A 190 1.56 9.57 -24.49
C PRO A 190 3.03 9.99 -24.52
N VAL A 191 3.36 11.06 -23.80
CA VAL A 191 4.75 11.52 -23.59
C VAL A 191 5.52 10.51 -22.75
N SER A 192 4.86 9.92 -21.75
CA SER A 192 5.45 8.84 -20.95
C SER A 192 4.39 7.95 -20.33
N VAL A 193 4.74 6.68 -20.18
CA VAL A 193 3.97 5.68 -19.43
C VAL A 193 4.94 4.91 -18.56
N ALA A 194 4.74 4.95 -17.25
CA ALA A 194 5.64 4.33 -16.29
C ALA A 194 4.87 3.66 -15.15
N VAL A 195 5.37 2.50 -14.72
CA VAL A 195 4.98 1.90 -13.44
C VAL A 195 5.72 2.65 -12.33
N GLU A 196 4.99 3.33 -11.45
CA GLU A 196 5.55 4.08 -10.33
C GLU A 196 5.59 3.27 -9.03
N GLU A 197 4.62 2.37 -8.87
CA GLU A 197 4.57 1.43 -7.76
C GLU A 197 4.25 0.04 -8.31
N ASN A 198 5.01 -0.97 -7.87
CA ASN A 198 4.78 -2.37 -8.22
C ASN A 198 4.91 -3.22 -6.94
N GLY A 199 3.79 -3.35 -6.23
CA GLY A 199 3.72 -4.14 -5.00
C GLY A 199 2.60 -5.17 -5.07
N PRO A 200 2.58 -6.14 -4.14
CA PRO A 200 1.62 -7.23 -4.15
C PRO A 200 0.17 -6.77 -3.85
N MET A 201 -0.05 -5.61 -3.22
CA MET A 201 -1.39 -5.08 -2.94
C MET A 201 -1.83 -3.98 -3.92
N LYS A 202 -0.88 -3.29 -4.54
CA LYS A 202 -1.17 -2.12 -5.38
C LYS A 202 -0.10 -1.92 -6.45
N VAL A 203 -0.57 -1.56 -7.63
CA VAL A 203 0.24 -1.08 -8.75
C VAL A 203 -0.23 0.32 -9.10
N VAL A 204 0.71 1.23 -9.36
CA VAL A 204 0.42 2.58 -9.82
C VAL A 204 1.09 2.77 -11.17
N ILE A 205 0.29 3.14 -12.17
CA ILE A 205 0.77 3.48 -13.51
C ILE A 205 0.50 4.96 -13.73
N ARG A 206 1.56 5.72 -14.02
CA ARG A 206 1.42 7.11 -14.46
C ARG A 206 1.48 7.16 -15.99
N ILE A 207 0.51 7.86 -16.55
CA ILE A 207 0.47 8.22 -17.96
C ILE A 207 0.54 9.74 -18.05
N SER A 208 1.52 10.27 -18.79
CA SER A 208 1.65 11.70 -19.06
C SER A 208 1.54 11.94 -20.55
N GLY A 209 0.83 13.00 -20.96
CA GLY A 209 0.67 13.37 -22.37
C GLY A 209 -0.21 14.59 -22.54
N PHE A 210 -0.68 14.81 -23.76
CA PHE A 210 -1.50 15.97 -24.12
C PHE A 210 -2.88 15.55 -24.62
N HIS A 211 -3.82 16.47 -24.52
CA HIS A 211 -5.06 16.39 -25.29
C HIS A 211 -4.89 17.29 -26.52
N HIS A 212 -5.24 16.76 -27.68
CA HIS A 212 -5.12 17.43 -28.96
C HIS A 212 -6.51 17.87 -29.43
N ASN A 213 -6.58 19.04 -30.07
CA ASN A 213 -7.79 19.42 -30.78
C ASN A 213 -7.96 18.47 -31.97
N GLY A 214 -9.18 17.96 -32.18
CA GLY A 214 -9.50 17.04 -33.27
C GLY A 214 -9.75 17.71 -34.63
N ASN A 215 -9.56 19.04 -34.73
CA ASN A 215 -9.60 19.77 -35.99
C ASN A 215 -8.29 19.65 -36.77
#